data_AF-A0A286UVU9-F1
#
_entry.id   AF-A0A286UVU9-F1
#
_cell.length_a   1.000
_cell.length_b   1.000
_cell.length_c   1.000
_cell.angle_alpha   90.00
_cell.angle_beta   90.00
_cell.angle_gamma   90.00
#
_symmetry.space_group_name_H-M   'P 1'
#
loop_
_entity.id
_entity.type
_entity.pdbx_description
1 polymer ?
#
loop_
_entity_poly.entity_id
_entity_poly.type
_entity_poly.pdbx_seq_one_letter_code
_entity_poly.pdbx_strand_id
1 'polypeptide(L)' 'MHQQLTDKNIVCKELIKALEECHTSVWARYFGGCNQIKHDLNMCLRKERIERTKRNGEDAKYQYNHTIEIM' A
#
# COMPACT_ATOMS: atom_id res chain seq x y z
N MET A 1 6.76 2.88 12.56
CA MET A 1 6.94 3.76 11.39
C MET A 1 6.23 3.13 10.21
N HIS A 2 5.13 3.73 9.74
CA HIS A 2 4.51 3.35 8.47
C HIS A 2 5.00 4.33 7.38
N GLN A 3 4.95 3.88 6.13
CA GLN A 3 5.24 4.71 4.97
C GLN A 3 4.32 5.94 4.95
N GLN A 4 4.84 7.10 4.51
CA GLN A 4 4.03 8.31 4.30
C GLN A 4 2.93 8.05 3.25
N LEU A 5 1.71 8.55 3.50
CA LEU A 5 0.63 8.45 2.52
C LEU A 5 1.06 9.21 1.26
N THR A 6 1.12 8.47 0.15
CA THR A 6 1.13 9.01 -1.20
C THR A 6 -0.19 8.60 -1.86
N ASP A 7 -0.53 9.15 -3.03
CA ASP A 7 -1.74 8.76 -3.75
C ASP A 7 -1.86 7.24 -3.94
N LYS A 8 -0.71 6.56 -4.06
CA LYS A 8 -0.58 5.11 -4.21
C LYS A 8 -1.11 4.34 -2.99
N ASN A 9 -1.02 4.92 -1.79
CA ASN A 9 -1.43 4.28 -0.54
C ASN A 9 -2.85 4.67 -0.09
N ILE A 10 -3.59 5.48 -0.87
CA ILE A 10 -4.95 5.91 -0.53
C ILE A 10 -5.89 4.72 -0.30
N VAL A 11 -5.67 3.61 -1.02
CA VAL A 11 -6.47 2.37 -0.88
C VAL A 11 -6.41 1.81 0.55
N CYS A 12 -5.30 1.99 1.26
CA CYS A 12 -5.11 1.50 2.62
C CYS A 12 -5.36 2.59 3.69
N LYS A 13 -5.93 3.74 3.33
CA LYS A 13 -6.08 4.92 4.21
C LYS A 13 -6.76 4.60 5.54
N GLU A 14 -7.83 3.80 5.52
CA GLU A 14 -8.57 3.47 6.73
C GLU A 14 -7.76 2.62 7.71
N LEU A 15 -6.92 1.70 7.21
CA LEU A 15 -5.99 0.92 8.04
C LEU A 15 -4.85 1.78 8.59
N ILE A 16 -4.43 2.80 7.85
CA ILE A 16 -3.41 3.75 8.32
C ILE A 16 -3.97 4.61 9.44
N LYS A 17 -5.17 5.17 9.28
CA LYS A 17 -5.87 5.90 10.35
C LYS A 17 -6.05 5.05 11.60
N ALA A 18 -6.53 3.81 11.46
CA ALA A 18 -6.70 2.91 12.58
C ALA A 18 -5.38 2.62 13.32
N LEU A 19 -4.27 2.52 12.58
CA LEU A 19 -2.95 2.34 13.18
C LEU A 19 -2.45 3.61 13.87
N GLU A 20 -2.70 4.78 13.30
CA GLU A 20 -2.40 6.09 13.90
C GLU A 20 -3.18 6.28 15.20
N GLU A 21 -4.49 5.99 15.19
CA GLU A 21 -5.36 5.99 16.36
C GLU A 21 -4.84 5.04 17.44
N CYS A 22 -4.44 3.81 17.08
CA CYS A 22 -3.86 2.88 18.04
C CYS A 22 -2.54 3.39 18.65
N HIS A 23 -1.72 4.08 17.86
CA HIS A 23 -0.46 4.66 18.32
C HIS A 23 -0.63 5.89 19.22
N THR A 24 -1.82 6.48 19.33
CA THR A 24 -2.09 7.52 20.34
C THR A 24 -1.95 6.97 21.75
N SER A 25 -2.26 5.67 21.94
CA SER A 25 -2.00 4.96 23.18
C SER A 25 -0.56 4.45 23.22
N VAL A 26 0.25 5.12 24.04
CA VAL A 26 1.67 4.78 24.27
C VAL A 26 1.79 3.32 24.72
N TRP A 27 0.99 2.89 25.70
CA TRP A 27 1.01 1.52 26.22
C TRP A 27 0.63 0.48 25.16
N ALA A 28 -0.43 0.71 24.38
CA ALA A 28 -0.82 -0.23 23.32
C ALA A 28 0.26 -0.35 22.24
N ARG A 29 0.93 0.76 21.91
CA ARG A 29 2.04 0.78 20.95
C ARG A 29 3.25 -0.02 21.43
N TYR A 30 3.63 0.10 22.71
CA TYR A 30 4.81 -0.58 23.26
C TYR A 30 4.55 -2.07 23.54
N PHE A 31 3.36 -2.43 24.01
CA PHE A 31 3.03 -3.81 24.38
C PHE A 31 2.40 -4.63 23.25
N GLY A 32 2.37 -4.11 22.01
CA GLY A 32 1.91 -4.85 20.84
C GLY A 32 0.40 -4.92 20.66
N GLY A 33 -0.37 -4.07 21.34
CA GLY A 33 -1.82 -3.95 21.17
C GLY A 33 -2.26 -3.54 19.76
N CYS A 34 -1.35 -2.96 18.96
CA CYS A 34 -1.60 -2.57 17.58
C CYS A 34 -1.19 -3.62 16.53
N ASN A 35 -0.77 -4.83 16.94
CA ASN A 35 -0.16 -5.80 16.03
C ASN A 35 -1.11 -6.31 14.93
N GLN A 36 -2.40 -6.51 15.25
CA GLN A 36 -3.37 -6.96 14.26
C GLN A 36 -3.60 -5.90 13.19
N ILE A 37 -3.85 -4.66 13.59
CA ILE A 37 -4.03 -3.52 12.68
C ILE A 37 -2.80 -3.33 11.78
N LYS A 38 -1.60 -3.46 12.37
CA LYS A 38 -0.33 -3.42 11.63
C LYS A 38 -0.23 -4.57 10.62
N HIS A 39 -0.66 -5.78 10.98
CA HIS A 39 -0.66 -6.91 10.07
C HIS A 39 -1.60 -6.66 8.88
N ASP A 40 -2.81 -6.20 9.14
CA ASP A 40 -3.82 -5.92 8.12
C ASP A 40 -3.34 -4.82 7.17
N LEU A 41 -2.72 -3.76 7.71
CA LEU A 41 -2.09 -2.71 6.90
C LEU A 41 -1.00 -3.26 6.00
N ASN A 42 -0.13 -4.13 6.51
CA ASN A 42 0.94 -4.75 5.71
C ASN A 42 0.37 -5.60 4.57
N MET A 43 -0.72 -6.34 4.83
CA MET A 43 -1.38 -7.14 3.80
C MET A 43 -2.01 -6.26 2.72
N CYS A 44 -2.64 -5.15 3.11
CA CYS A 44 -3.19 -4.18 2.17
C CYS A 44 -2.09 -3.58 1.28
N LEU A 45 -1.00 -3.08 1.86
CA LEU A 45 0.11 -2.49 1.11
C LEU A 45 0.81 -3.50 0.20
N ARG A 46 0.92 -4.76 0.63
CA ARG A 46 1.44 -5.84 -0.20
C ARG A 46 0.57 -6.09 -1.42
N LYS A 47 -0.75 -6.09 -1.25
CA LYS A 47 -1.71 -6.24 -2.35
C LYS A 47 -1.62 -5.07 -3.34
N GLU A 48 -1.62 -3.82 -2.85
CA GLU A 48 -1.49 -2.62 -3.69
C GLU A 48 -0.19 -2.63 -4.50
N ARG A 49 0.93 -3.01 -3.88
CA ARG A 49 2.21 -3.19 -4.59
C ARG A 49 2.09 -4.19 -5.74
N ILE A 50 1.47 -5.35 -5.52
CA ILE A 50 1.34 -6.40 -6.56
C ILE A 50 0.48 -5.88 -7.72
N GLU A 51 -0.67 -5.26 -7.41
CA GLU A 51 -1.57 -4.72 -8.42
C GLU A 51 -0.90 -3.61 -9.24
N ARG A 52 -0.14 -2.73 -8.60
CA ARG A 52 0.63 -1.69 -9.29
C ARG A 52 1.70 -2.28 -10.20
N THR A 53 2.45 -3.27 -9.73
CA THR A 53 3.46 -3.95 -10.57
C THR A 53 2.80 -4.62 -11.77
N LYS A 54 1.62 -5.22 -11.59
CA LYS A 54 0.84 -5.79 -12.70
C LYS A 54 0.44 -4.74 -13.73
N ARG A 55 -0.17 -3.62 -13.29
CA ARG A 55 -0.55 -2.50 -14.18
C ARG A 55 0.64 -1.93 -14.94
N ASN A 56 1.75 -1.67 -14.25
CA ASN A 56 2.97 -1.18 -14.89
C ASN A 56 3.51 -2.15 -15.95
N GLY A 57 3.40 -3.46 -15.71
CA GLY A 57 3.79 -4.49 -16.67
C GLY A 57 2.86 -4.58 -17.88
N GLU A 58 1.55 -4.40 -17.68
CA GLU A 58 0.56 -4.33 -18.75
C GLU A 58 0.73 -3.06 -19.60
N ASP A 59 0.91 -1.92 -18.95
CA ASP A 59 1.19 -0.64 -19.61
C ASP A 59 2.49 -0.72 -20.42
N ALA A 60 3.56 -1.30 -19.88
CA ALA A 60 4.81 -1.47 -20.61
C ALA A 60 4.64 -2.32 -21.88
N LYS A 61 3.84 -3.40 -21.81
CA LYS A 61 3.51 -4.22 -22.99
C LYS A 61 2.67 -3.45 -24.00
N TYR A 62 1.67 -2.71 -23.53
CA TYR A 62 0.84 -1.87 -24.38
C TYR A 62 1.69 -0.82 -25.11
N GLN A 63 2.55 -0.10 -24.38
CA GLN A 63 3.45 0.91 -24.95
C GLN A 63 4.43 0.29 -25.96
N TYR A 64 5.00 -0.87 -25.65
CA TYR A 64 5.86 -1.60 -26.58
C TYR A 64 5.12 -1.95 -27.88
N ASN A 65 3.96 -2.59 -27.78
CA ASN A 65 3.17 -2.97 -28.96
C ASN A 65 2.75 -1.74 -29.78
N HIS A 66 2.28 -0.68 -29.12
CA HIS A 66 1.90 0.57 -29.75
C HIS A 66 3.07 1.23 -30.49
N THR A 67 4.27 1.20 -29.90
CA THR A 67 5.48 1.71 -30.54
C THR A 67 5.81 0.92 -31.81
N ILE A 68 5.70 -0.41 -31.77
CA ILE A 68 5.92 -1.28 -32.93
C ILE A 68 4.88 -1.05 -34.03
N GLU A 69 3.61 -0.82 -33.68
CA GLU A 69 2.54 -0.56 -34.67
C GLU A 69 2.71 0.76 -35.44
N ILE A 70 3.41 1.74 -34.86
CA ILE A 70 3.61 3.08 -35.47
C ILE A 70 4.92 3.17 -36.28
N MET A 71 5.85 2.22 -36.11
CA MET A 71 7.12 2.16 -36.86
C MET A 71 6.97 1.46 -38.20
#